data_AF-A0A4Z0NDR1-F1
#
_entry.id   AF-A0A4Z0NDR1-F1
#
_cell.length_a   1.000
_cell.length_b   1.000
_cell.length_c   1.000
_cell.angle_alpha   90.00
_cell.angle_beta   90.00
_cell.angle_gamma   90.00
#
_symmetry.space_group_name_H-M   'P 1'
#
loop_
_entity.id
_entity.type
_entity.pdbx_description
1 polymer ?
#
loop_
_entity_poly.entity_id
_entity_poly.type
_entity_poly.pdbx_seq_one_letter_code
_entity_poly.pdbx_strand_id
1 'polypeptide(L)'
;KGEGEEGLLATFAANRYYDMTKDFASTDELKTRLLALTRYDEIGKVCKEGDRYVDEIFERIQSQLNERGFQIASLNESTDAYNIFVLPMDEYEQIADFNTPWLEVQDFLS
;
A
#
# COMPACT_ATOMS: atom_id res chain seq x y z
N LYS A 1 10.35 18.86 -8.67
CA LYS A 1 9.42 18.45 -7.59
C LYS A 1 8.35 17.56 -8.21
N GLY A 2 8.21 16.32 -7.75
CA GLY A 2 6.92 15.62 -7.71
C GLY A 2 6.52 14.64 -8.81
N GLU A 3 6.79 14.91 -10.10
CA GLU A 3 6.11 14.14 -11.18
C GLU A 3 6.50 12.65 -11.29
N GLY A 4 7.63 12.23 -10.72
CA GLY A 4 8.08 10.83 -10.77
C GLY A 4 7.51 9.93 -9.67
N GLU A 5 6.91 10.51 -8.62
CA GLU A 5 6.45 9.77 -7.44
C GLU A 5 4.93 9.56 -7.41
N GLU A 6 4.19 10.31 -8.23
CA GLU A 6 2.74 10.21 -8.31
C GLU A 6 2.32 8.83 -8.84
N GLY A 7 1.51 8.13 -8.05
CA GLY A 7 0.99 6.82 -8.42
C GLY A 7 1.99 5.65 -8.27
N LEU A 8 3.18 5.87 -7.69
CA LEU A 8 4.11 4.77 -7.40
C LEU A 8 3.51 3.74 -6.44
N LEU A 9 2.91 4.20 -5.34
CA LEU A 9 2.25 3.32 -4.37
C LEU A 9 1.02 2.61 -4.97
N ALA A 10 0.22 3.33 -5.77
CA ALA A 10 -0.90 2.76 -6.51
C ALA A 10 -0.46 1.65 -7.48
N THR A 11 0.62 1.89 -8.21
CA THR A 11 1.20 0.92 -9.15
C THR A 11 1.78 -0.29 -8.41
N PHE A 12 2.52 -0.05 -7.32
CA PHE A 12 3.04 -1.12 -6.48
C PHE A 12 1.91 -2.01 -5.93
N ALA A 13 0.86 -1.41 -5.37
CA ALA A 13 -0.26 -2.15 -4.80
C ALA A 13 -0.96 -3.02 -5.84
N ALA A 14 -1.22 -2.48 -7.03
CA ALA A 14 -1.83 -3.24 -8.13
C ALA A 14 -0.92 -4.39 -8.61
N ASN A 15 0.39 -4.16 -8.73
CA ASN A 15 1.33 -5.21 -9.13
C ASN A 15 1.38 -6.34 -8.09
N ARG A 16 1.37 -6.03 -6.79
CA ARG A 16 1.34 -7.06 -5.74
C ARG A 16 0.03 -7.84 -5.74
N TYR A 17 -1.10 -7.15 -5.92
CA TYR A 17 -2.40 -7.80 -6.11
C TYR A 17 -2.37 -8.79 -7.29
N TYR A 18 -1.80 -8.38 -8.44
CA TYR A 18 -1.61 -9.27 -9.57
C TYR A 18 -0.72 -10.47 -9.23
N ASP A 19 0.39 -10.24 -8.54
CA ASP A 19 1.32 -11.31 -8.20
C ASP A 19 0.65 -12.40 -7.37
N MET A 20 -0.29 -12.03 -6.49
CA MET A 20 -1.03 -12.95 -5.63
C MET A 20 -2.23 -13.60 -6.33
N THR A 21 -2.98 -12.86 -7.14
CA THR A 21 -4.24 -13.36 -7.75
C THR A 21 -4.06 -13.94 -9.14
N LYS A 22 -3.03 -13.49 -9.87
CA LYS A 22 -2.79 -13.74 -11.31
C LYS A 22 -3.99 -13.35 -12.21
N ASP A 23 -4.90 -12.53 -11.71
CA ASP A 23 -6.06 -12.03 -12.45
C ASP A 23 -5.74 -10.69 -13.12
N PHE A 24 -5.53 -10.73 -14.43
CA PHE A 24 -5.21 -9.54 -15.21
C PHE A 24 -6.36 -8.52 -15.25
N ALA A 25 -7.61 -8.97 -15.42
CA ALA A 25 -8.74 -8.07 -15.61
C ALA A 25 -9.03 -7.29 -14.33
N SER A 26 -9.10 -7.98 -13.19
CA SER A 26 -9.30 -7.35 -11.89
C SER A 26 -8.12 -6.43 -11.50
N THR A 27 -6.90 -6.81 -11.89
CA THR A 27 -5.70 -5.98 -11.67
C THR A 27 -5.76 -4.69 -12.47
N ASP A 28 -6.09 -4.75 -13.75
CA ASP A 28 -6.10 -3.58 -14.62
C ASP A 28 -7.17 -2.56 -14.19
N GLU A 29 -8.34 -3.07 -13.78
CA GLU A 29 -9.39 -2.26 -13.16
C GLU A 29 -8.90 -1.60 -11.86
N LEU A 30 -8.30 -2.38 -10.96
CA LEU A 30 -7.76 -1.88 -9.70
C LEU A 30 -6.71 -0.80 -9.95
N LYS A 31 -5.74 -1.06 -10.83
CA LYS A 31 -4.66 -0.12 -11.17
C LYS A 31 -5.22 1.20 -11.69
N THR A 32 -6.15 1.13 -12.65
CA THR A 32 -6.79 2.32 -13.23
C THR A 32 -7.51 3.13 -12.15
N ARG A 33 -8.23 2.46 -11.25
CA ARG A 33 -8.97 3.10 -10.17
C ARG A 33 -8.06 3.73 -9.13
N LEU A 34 -7.01 3.03 -8.70
CA LEU A 34 -6.03 3.56 -7.75
C LEU A 34 -5.33 4.79 -8.32
N LEU A 35 -4.85 4.73 -9.57
CA LEU A 35 -4.20 5.86 -10.23
C LEU A 35 -5.11 7.08 -10.37
N ALA A 36 -6.43 6.88 -10.56
CA ALA A 36 -7.39 7.98 -10.62
C ALA A 36 -7.64 8.60 -9.23
N LEU A 37 -7.76 7.77 -8.19
CA LEU A 37 -8.09 8.22 -6.83
C LEU A 37 -6.92 8.89 -6.11
N THR A 38 -5.68 8.58 -6.49
CA THR A 38 -4.46 9.11 -5.84
C THR A 38 -3.80 10.23 -6.63
N ARG A 39 -4.50 10.82 -7.61
CA ARG A 39 -3.97 11.97 -8.35
C ARG A 39 -3.85 13.18 -7.45
N TYR A 40 -2.83 14.00 -7.69
CA TYR A 40 -2.54 15.18 -6.90
C TYR A 40 -3.72 16.16 -6.84
N ASP A 41 -4.43 16.35 -7.96
CA ASP A 41 -5.62 17.20 -8.02
C ASP A 41 -6.78 16.63 -7.17
N GLU A 42 -7.01 15.32 -7.19
CA GLU A 42 -8.04 14.66 -6.40
C GLU A 42 -7.72 14.65 -4.89
N ILE A 43 -6.44 14.53 -4.53
CA ILE A 43 -6.00 14.61 -3.13
C ILE A 43 -6.01 16.07 -2.65
N GLY A 44 -5.59 17.01 -3.49
CA GLY A 44 -5.57 18.45 -3.20
C GLY A 44 -6.96 19.06 -2.98
N LYS A 45 -8.04 18.41 -3.46
CA LYS A 45 -9.43 18.79 -3.13
C LYS A 45 -9.79 18.57 -1.66
N VAL A 46 -9.18 17.58 -1.00
CA VAL A 46 -9.54 17.17 0.36
C VAL A 46 -8.45 17.47 1.38
N CYS A 47 -7.20 17.54 0.94
CA CYS A 47 -6.05 17.91 1.77
C CYS A 47 -5.73 19.39 1.58
N LYS A 48 -5.63 20.14 2.69
CA LYS A 48 -4.91 21.41 2.70
C LYS A 48 -3.41 21.09 2.67
N GLU A 49 -2.59 21.88 1.97
CA GLU A 49 -1.15 21.62 1.81
C GLU A 49 -0.47 21.26 3.14
N GLY A 50 0.28 20.15 3.13
CA GLY A 50 1.11 19.71 4.25
C GLY A 50 0.48 18.64 5.16
N ASP A 51 1.31 17.67 5.53
CA ASP A 51 1.14 16.58 6.49
C ASP A 51 0.12 15.47 6.19
N ARG A 52 -1.04 15.76 5.59
CA ARG A 52 -2.10 14.73 5.41
C ARG A 52 -2.12 14.02 4.05
N TYR A 53 -1.26 14.45 3.12
CA TYR A 53 -1.29 13.99 1.74
C TYR A 53 -0.95 12.49 1.61
N VAL A 54 0.07 12.03 2.35
CA VAL A 54 0.51 10.64 2.33
C VAL A 54 -0.53 9.73 2.97
N ASP A 55 -1.06 10.13 4.13
CA ASP A 55 -2.11 9.38 4.84
C ASP A 55 -3.36 9.20 3.97
N GLU A 56 -3.83 10.24 3.29
CA GLU A 56 -4.99 10.18 2.40
C GLU A 56 -4.76 9.21 1.22
N ILE A 57 -3.55 9.18 0.66
CA ILE A 57 -3.19 8.20 -0.38
C ILE A 57 -3.28 6.78 0.18
N PHE A 58 -2.71 6.52 1.36
CA PHE A 58 -2.76 5.21 2.00
C PHE A 58 -4.20 4.78 2.26
N GLU A 59 -5.04 5.65 2.83
CA GLU A 59 -6.44 5.34 3.14
C GLU A 59 -7.25 4.98 1.89
N ARG A 60 -7.08 5.73 0.79
CA ARG A 60 -7.78 5.47 -0.47
C ARG A 60 -7.37 4.14 -1.10
N ILE A 61 -6.07 3.85 -1.11
CA ILE A 61 -5.59 2.56 -1.63
C ILE A 61 -6.06 1.42 -0.74
N GLN A 62 -5.96 1.57 0.58
CA GLN A 62 -6.41 0.58 1.56
C GLN A 62 -7.91 0.27 1.41
N SER A 63 -8.75 1.29 1.20
CA SER A 63 -10.19 1.08 0.99
C SER A 63 -10.47 0.21 -0.24
N GLN A 64 -9.75 0.40 -1.34
CA GLN A 64 -9.94 -0.38 -2.57
C GLN A 64 -9.41 -1.81 -2.45
N LEU A 65 -8.36 -2.03 -1.65
CA LEU A 65 -7.84 -3.35 -1.34
C LEU A 65 -8.74 -4.12 -0.37
N ASN A 66 -9.33 -3.44 0.62
CA ASN A 66 -10.28 -4.04 1.57
C ASN A 66 -11.50 -4.64 0.85
N GLU A 67 -12.05 -3.93 -0.13
CA GLU A 67 -13.15 -4.44 -0.98
C GLU A 67 -12.81 -5.78 -1.68
N ARG A 68 -11.51 -6.11 -1.79
CA ARG A 68 -10.98 -7.29 -2.45
C ARG A 68 -10.34 -8.29 -1.49
N GLY A 69 -10.41 -8.06 -0.17
CA GLY A 69 -9.85 -8.94 0.84
C GLY A 69 -8.33 -8.80 1.04
N PHE A 70 -7.75 -7.65 0.69
CA PHE A 70 -6.31 -7.38 0.84
C PHE A 70 -6.04 -6.19 1.75
N GLN A 71 -4.84 -6.16 2.34
CA GLN A 71 -4.41 -5.11 3.25
C GLN A 71 -2.98 -4.63 2.99
N ILE A 72 -2.76 -3.32 3.14
CA ILE A 72 -1.43 -2.71 3.17
C ILE A 72 -0.92 -2.69 4.61
N ALA A 73 0.28 -3.19 4.81
CA ALA A 73 1.03 -3.02 6.04
C ALA A 73 2.24 -2.11 5.79
N SER A 74 2.53 -1.20 6.71
CA SER A 74 3.79 -0.47 6.76
C SER A 74 4.59 -0.92 7.98
N LEU A 75 5.87 -1.26 7.77
CA LEU A 75 6.81 -1.55 8.84
C LEU A 75 7.81 -0.40 8.91
N ASN A 76 7.73 0.40 9.97
CA ASN A 76 8.58 1.56 10.17
C ASN A 76 9.66 1.25 11.22
N GLU A 77 10.78 0.68 10.77
CA GLU A 77 11.94 0.36 11.63
C GLU A 77 12.95 1.52 11.67
N SER A 78 12.49 2.71 12.05
CA SER A 78 13.37 3.86 12.39
C SER A 78 14.28 4.39 11.28
N THR A 79 13.95 4.14 10.01
CA THR A 79 14.66 4.70 8.85
C THR A 79 13.75 5.64 8.06
N ASP A 80 14.32 6.54 7.26
CA ASP A 80 13.60 7.44 6.34
C ASP A 80 12.85 6.69 5.20
N ALA A 81 12.69 5.37 5.31
CA ALA A 81 12.10 4.49 4.31
C ALA A 81 10.90 3.72 4.89
N TYR A 82 9.80 3.72 4.14
CA TYR A 82 8.61 2.91 4.45
C TYR A 82 8.74 1.55 3.76
N ASN A 83 8.79 0.47 4.52
CA ASN A 83 8.60 -0.88 3.98
C ASN A 83 7.10 -1.13 3.84
N ILE A 84 6.62 -1.36 2.62
CA ILE A 84 5.20 -1.52 2.32
C ILE A 84 4.94 -2.93 1.79
N PHE A 85 3.97 -3.62 2.39
CA PHE A 85 3.53 -4.96 1.99
C PHE A 85 2.05 -4.92 1.61
N VAL A 86 1.66 -5.75 0.64
CA VAL A 86 0.24 -6.03 0.35
C VAL A 86 0.03 -7.52 0.56
N LEU A 87 -0.94 -7.87 1.39
CA LEU A 87 -1.19 -9.24 1.82
C LEU A 87 -2.71 -9.52 1.81
N PRO A 88 -3.14 -10.78 1.67
CA PRO A 88 -4.49 -11.19 2.01
C PRO A 88 -4.83 -10.82 3.46
N MET A 89 -6.09 -10.48 3.76
CA MET A 89 -6.53 -10.08 5.10
C MET A 89 -6.30 -11.17 6.15
N ASP A 90 -6.49 -12.44 5.81
CA ASP A 90 -6.26 -13.58 6.70
C ASP A 90 -4.78 -13.78 7.05
N GLU A 91 -3.87 -13.45 6.13
CA GLU A 91 -2.42 -13.41 6.42
C GLU A 91 -2.05 -12.17 7.24
N TYR A 92 -2.69 -11.02 6.98
CA TYR A 92 -2.48 -9.82 7.77
C TYR A 92 -2.90 -10.02 9.24
N GLU A 93 -4.04 -10.64 9.50
CA GLU A 93 -4.51 -10.94 10.86
C GLU A 93 -3.53 -11.82 11.65
N GLN A 94 -2.81 -12.73 10.97
CA GLN A 94 -1.76 -13.56 11.58
C GLN A 94 -0.51 -12.77 11.97
N ILE A 95 -0.23 -11.66 11.26
CA ILE A 95 0.95 -10.81 11.49
C ILE A 95 0.62 -9.64 12.42
N ALA A 96 -0.63 -9.17 12.44
CA ALA A 96 -1.12 -8.16 13.38
C ALA A 96 -1.04 -8.63 14.84
N ASP A 97 -1.01 -9.95 15.07
CA ASP A 97 -0.62 -10.55 16.34
C ASP A 97 0.92 -10.59 16.45
N PHE A 98 1.52 -9.43 16.72
CA PHE A 98 2.98 -9.17 16.75
C PHE A 98 3.80 -10.06 17.72
N ASN A 99 3.16 -10.94 18.50
CA ASN A 99 3.84 -11.91 19.37
C ASN A 99 4.14 -13.25 18.69
N THR A 100 3.86 -13.40 17.39
CA THR A 100 3.92 -14.71 16.76
C THR A 100 5.35 -15.08 16.33
N PRO A 101 5.91 -16.24 16.73
CA PRO A 101 7.31 -16.67 16.50
C PRO A 101 7.79 -16.83 15.04
N TRP A 102 7.00 -16.41 14.05
CA TRP A 102 7.30 -16.61 12.62
C TRP A 102 8.17 -15.48 12.01
N LEU A 103 8.36 -14.38 12.74
CA LEU A 103 9.31 -13.33 12.37
C LEU A 103 10.70 -13.69 12.88
N GLU A 104 11.35 -14.66 12.23
CA GLU A 104 12.82 -14.72 12.27
C GLU A 104 13.35 -13.44 11.61
N VAL A 105 13.74 -12.47 12.44
CA VAL A 105 14.55 -11.33 12.02
C VAL A 105 15.86 -11.88 11.46
N GLN A 106 16.05 -11.81 10.14
CA GLN A 106 17.37 -11.99 9.57
C GLN A 106 18.17 -10.72 9.82
N ASP A 107 19.06 -10.81 10.79
CA ASP A 107 20.04 -9.78 11.11
C ASP A 107 21.11 -9.77 10.01
N PHE A 108 21.10 -8.73 9.16
CA PHE A 108 22.05 -8.59 8.05
C PHE A 108 23.28 -7.74 8.41
N LEU A 109 23.49 -7.40 9.68
CA LEU A 109 24.70 -6.72 10.13
C LEU A 109 25.71 -7.74 10.67
N SER A 110 26.50 -8.30 9.75
CA SER A 110 27.88 -8.76 10.00
C SER A 110 28.86 -7.83 9.30
#